data_AF-A0A5B1BIM0-F1
#
_entry.id   AF-A0A5B1BIM0-F1
#
_cell.length_a   1.000
_cell.length_b   1.000
_cell.length_c   1.000
_cell.angle_alpha   90.00
_cell.angle_beta   90.00
_cell.angle_gamma   90.00
#
_symmetry.space_group_name_H-M   'P 1'
#
loop_
_entity.id
_entity.type
_entity.pdbx_description
1 polymer ?
#
loop_
_entity_poly.entity_id
_entity_poly.type
_entity_poly.pdbx_seq_one_letter_code
_entity_poly.pdbx_strand_id
1 'polypeptide(L)'
;MTRPAQRSAGREQVPGLGEIQPPIEVIDAYWTVLDLATFGWHPKRLQFDAHIATAFVTAHSPARRTVTVSWDLRGNRTARQQVPSRAAARRLLELARLVASLGQHDAETGEDWLTQLCWLVQGKVGSPHRHHRNWRCTDPLPTLAASEQPATRGRAAAWLIARLVAEYGWSVNHLGEDIAGGGFVADIPGDVRAIFPAAMEYDGTAAAALARMIPTLQTQDLHLLANLDYRALWAARSVAVERS
;
A
#
# COMPACT_ATOMS: atom_id res chain seq x y z
N MET A 1 1.88 -11.54 40.32
CA MET A 1 0.75 -12.14 39.55
C MET A 1 0.05 -11.02 38.79
N THR A 2 0.44 -10.82 37.54
CA THR A 2 0.00 -9.69 36.71
C THR A 2 -1.22 -10.14 35.90
N ARG A 3 -2.31 -9.35 35.96
CA ARG A 3 -3.62 -9.64 35.34
C ARG A 3 -3.49 -10.10 33.87
N PRO A 4 -4.22 -11.14 33.45
CA PRO A 4 -4.34 -11.46 32.03
C PRO A 4 -5.07 -10.32 31.36
N ALA A 5 -4.40 -9.68 30.40
CA ALA A 5 -5.03 -8.71 29.53
C ALA A 5 -6.23 -9.40 28.87
N GLN A 6 -7.39 -8.77 29.04
CA GLN A 6 -8.69 -9.16 28.52
C GLN A 6 -8.55 -9.41 27.00
N ARG A 7 -8.30 -10.67 26.60
CA ARG A 7 -8.36 -11.11 25.21
C ARG A 7 -9.78 -10.82 24.75
N SER A 8 -9.95 -9.95 23.76
CA SER A 8 -11.26 -9.65 23.19
C SER A 8 -11.89 -10.95 22.70
N ALA A 9 -13.04 -11.32 23.28
CA ALA A 9 -13.78 -12.53 22.94
C ALA A 9 -13.95 -12.64 21.41
N GLY A 10 -13.59 -13.81 20.83
CA GLY A 10 -13.70 -14.07 19.39
C GLY A 10 -12.40 -13.94 18.57
N ARG A 11 -11.24 -13.69 19.20
CA ARG A 11 -9.91 -13.66 18.53
C ARG A 11 -9.06 -14.92 18.72
N GLU A 12 -9.64 -15.99 19.25
CA GLU A 12 -8.93 -17.25 19.48
C GLU A 12 -8.88 -18.14 18.24
N GLN A 13 -9.51 -17.73 17.14
CA GLN A 13 -9.63 -18.48 15.90
C GLN A 13 -9.54 -17.55 14.69
N VAL A 14 -9.10 -18.08 13.56
CA VAL A 14 -9.12 -17.41 12.25
C VAL A 14 -10.44 -17.72 11.54
N PRO A 15 -11.26 -16.71 11.20
CA PRO A 15 -12.55 -16.92 10.54
C PRO A 15 -12.41 -17.53 9.14
N GLY A 16 -13.05 -18.69 8.94
CA GLY A 16 -13.12 -19.39 7.64
C GLY A 16 -12.23 -20.64 7.52
N LEU A 17 -11.47 -21.01 8.56
CA LEU A 17 -10.66 -22.23 8.59
C LEU A 17 -11.36 -23.46 9.24
N GLY A 18 -12.56 -23.30 9.81
CA GLY A 18 -13.27 -24.40 10.48
C GLY A 18 -12.54 -24.89 11.74
N GLU A 19 -12.54 -26.20 11.98
CA GLU A 19 -11.94 -26.83 13.16
C GLU A 19 -10.41 -26.90 13.12
N ILE A 20 -9.82 -26.80 11.92
CA ILE A 20 -8.36 -26.84 11.73
C ILE A 20 -7.82 -25.41 11.85
N GLN A 21 -7.42 -25.06 13.06
CA GLN A 21 -6.86 -23.74 13.38
C GLN A 21 -5.32 -23.79 13.40
N PRO A 22 -4.65 -22.69 12.99
CA PRO A 22 -3.21 -22.60 13.12
C PRO A 22 -2.81 -22.44 14.62
N PRO A 23 -1.53 -22.59 14.96
CA PRO A 23 -1.03 -22.36 16.31
C PRO A 23 -1.37 -20.96 16.83
N ILE A 24 -1.50 -20.81 18.15
CA ILE A 24 -1.96 -19.56 18.78
C ILE A 24 -1.04 -18.37 18.44
N GLU A 25 0.24 -18.62 18.23
CA GLU A 25 1.25 -17.65 17.82
C GLU A 25 0.95 -17.08 16.43
N VAL A 26 0.53 -17.93 15.50
CA VAL A 26 0.11 -17.54 14.14
C VAL A 26 -1.23 -16.79 14.19
N ILE A 27 -2.15 -17.20 15.08
CA ILE A 27 -3.43 -16.51 15.30
C ILE A 27 -3.20 -15.10 15.85
N ASP A 28 -2.34 -14.94 16.86
CA ASP A 28 -2.01 -13.64 17.46
C ASP A 28 -1.34 -12.70 16.43
N ALA A 29 -0.44 -13.23 15.59
CA ALA A 29 0.17 -12.48 14.51
C ALA A 29 -0.85 -12.08 13.41
N TYR A 30 -1.77 -12.98 13.06
CA TYR A 30 -2.84 -12.70 12.10
C TYR A 30 -3.73 -11.55 12.57
N TRP A 31 -4.18 -11.55 13.83
CA TRP A 31 -5.00 -10.46 14.36
C TRP A 31 -4.23 -9.16 14.48
N THR A 32 -2.93 -9.21 14.76
CA THR A 32 -2.07 -8.02 14.74
C THR A 32 -2.02 -7.38 13.34
N VAL A 33 -1.95 -8.20 12.29
CA VAL A 33 -2.01 -7.73 10.89
C VAL A 33 -3.37 -7.13 10.57
N LEU A 34 -4.48 -7.76 10.99
CA LEU A 34 -5.81 -7.21 10.78
C LEU A 34 -6.03 -5.91 11.54
N ASP A 35 -5.57 -5.81 12.78
CA ASP A 35 -5.62 -4.56 13.54
C ASP A 35 -4.88 -3.45 12.78
N LEU A 36 -3.67 -3.71 12.27
CA LEU A 36 -2.95 -2.76 11.41
C LEU A 36 -3.79 -2.34 10.19
N ALA A 37 -4.45 -3.30 9.52
CA ALA A 37 -5.34 -3.02 8.38
C ALA A 37 -6.54 -2.14 8.76
N THR A 38 -7.14 -2.32 9.94
CA THR A 38 -8.22 -1.44 10.41
C THR A 38 -7.77 0.00 10.61
N PHE A 39 -6.48 0.21 10.92
CA PHE A 39 -5.87 1.54 11.03
C PHE A 39 -5.29 2.05 9.70
N GLY A 40 -5.60 1.38 8.58
CA GLY A 40 -5.16 1.77 7.23
C GLY A 40 -3.71 1.37 6.90
N TRP A 41 -3.08 0.53 7.71
CA TRP A 41 -1.75 -0.02 7.41
C TRP A 41 -1.89 -1.33 6.65
N HIS A 42 -1.16 -1.47 5.55
CA HIS A 42 -1.19 -2.67 4.72
C HIS A 42 0.19 -3.34 4.68
N PRO A 43 0.45 -4.33 5.57
CA PRO A 43 1.64 -5.15 5.49
C PRO A 43 1.74 -5.84 4.12
N LYS A 44 2.88 -5.68 3.45
CA LYS A 44 3.18 -6.25 2.12
C LYS A 44 4.22 -7.35 2.17
N ARG A 45 5.17 -7.27 3.08
CA ARG A 45 6.28 -8.22 3.19
C ARG A 45 6.49 -8.54 4.65
N LEU A 46 6.38 -9.82 4.99
CA LEU A 46 6.72 -10.38 6.30
C LEU A 46 7.83 -11.38 6.02
N GLN A 47 9.03 -11.13 6.53
CA GLN A 47 10.20 -11.97 6.27
C GLN A 47 11.09 -12.08 7.48
N PHE A 48 11.84 -13.18 7.52
CA PHE A 48 12.85 -13.44 8.52
C PHE A 48 14.13 -13.96 7.85
N ASP A 49 15.27 -13.45 8.28
CA ASP A 49 16.59 -13.96 7.90
C ASP A 49 17.24 -14.64 9.11
N ALA A 50 17.36 -15.97 9.04
CA ALA A 50 17.91 -16.80 10.10
C ALA A 50 19.42 -16.59 10.34
N HIS A 51 20.18 -16.18 9.32
CA HIS A 51 21.63 -15.99 9.45
C HIS A 51 21.95 -14.83 10.40
N ILE A 52 21.21 -13.74 10.23
CA ILE A 52 21.32 -12.52 11.05
C ILE A 52 20.22 -12.42 12.12
N ALA A 53 19.39 -13.46 12.26
CA ALA A 53 18.26 -13.55 13.21
C ALA A 53 17.41 -12.27 13.24
N THR A 54 17.07 -11.73 12.07
CA THR A 54 16.39 -10.43 11.95
C THR A 54 15.13 -10.57 11.11
N ALA A 55 14.01 -10.06 11.63
CA ALA A 55 12.76 -9.93 10.89
C ALA A 55 12.65 -8.59 10.16
N PHE A 56 11.93 -8.61 9.04
CA PHE A 56 11.60 -7.44 8.24
C PHE A 56 10.09 -7.42 7.98
N VAL A 57 9.46 -6.32 8.37
CA VAL A 57 8.07 -6.02 8.06
C VAL A 57 8.02 -4.77 7.21
N THR A 58 7.61 -4.93 5.95
CA THR A 58 7.31 -3.81 5.07
C THR A 58 5.81 -3.62 5.00
N ALA A 59 5.33 -2.42 5.29
CA ALA A 59 3.93 -2.06 5.23
C ALA A 59 3.72 -0.73 4.50
N HIS A 60 2.58 -0.59 3.84
CA HIS A 60 2.10 0.71 3.39
C HIS A 60 1.40 1.39 4.56
N SER A 61 1.82 2.61 4.86
CA SER A 61 1.09 3.47 5.78
C SER A 61 -0.27 3.90 5.22
N PRO A 62 -1.17 4.46 6.05
CA PRO A 62 -2.41 5.08 5.57
C PRO A 62 -2.15 6.18 4.52
N ALA A 63 -1.01 6.86 4.62
CA ALA A 63 -0.52 7.85 3.64
C ALA A 63 0.21 7.22 2.44
N ARG A 64 0.14 5.90 2.26
CA ARG A 64 0.72 5.12 1.15
C ARG A 64 2.24 5.19 1.01
N ARG A 65 2.93 5.57 2.07
CA ARG A 65 4.38 5.41 2.17
C ARG A 65 4.72 3.97 2.51
N THR A 66 5.70 3.42 1.80
CA THR A 66 6.34 2.17 2.19
C THR A 66 7.21 2.41 3.42
N VAL A 67 6.91 1.69 4.49
CA VAL A 67 7.64 1.71 5.75
C VAL A 67 8.19 0.32 5.97
N THR A 68 9.50 0.23 6.20
CA THR A 68 10.12 -1.02 6.64
C THR A 68 10.57 -0.87 8.08
N VAL A 69 10.16 -1.84 8.89
CA VAL A 69 10.60 -2.02 10.27
C VAL A 69 11.32 -3.33 10.37
N SER A 70 12.45 -3.33 11.08
CA SER A 70 13.16 -4.58 11.36
C SER A 70 13.40 -4.80 12.84
N TRP A 71 13.39 -6.08 13.23
CA TRP A 71 13.55 -6.53 14.60
C TRP A 71 14.70 -7.54 14.67
N ASP A 72 15.74 -7.21 15.45
CA ASP A 72 16.87 -8.09 15.76
C ASP A 72 16.48 -8.96 16.96
N LEU A 73 16.31 -10.25 16.72
CA LEU A 73 15.87 -11.20 17.74
C LEU A 73 16.97 -11.49 18.77
N ARG A 74 18.24 -11.56 18.35
CA ARG A 74 19.39 -11.83 19.24
C ARG A 74 19.61 -10.68 20.23
N GLY A 75 19.48 -9.46 19.75
CA GLY A 75 19.59 -8.25 20.58
C GLY A 75 18.29 -7.85 21.26
N ASN A 76 17.18 -8.54 20.98
CA ASN A 76 15.82 -8.19 21.40
C ASN A 76 15.50 -6.68 21.25
N ARG A 77 15.83 -6.13 20.07
CA ARG A 77 15.81 -4.69 19.82
C ARG A 77 15.44 -4.36 18.38
N THR A 78 15.08 -3.12 18.16
CA THR A 78 14.85 -2.59 16.81
C THR A 78 16.16 -2.53 16.03
N ALA A 79 16.20 -3.14 14.84
CA ALA A 79 17.40 -3.13 14.00
C ALA A 79 17.44 -1.90 13.07
N ARG A 80 16.30 -1.53 12.46
CA ARG A 80 16.09 -0.27 11.71
C ARG A 80 14.62 0.14 11.80
N GLN A 81 14.39 1.45 11.90
CA GLN A 81 13.05 2.04 11.96
C GLN A 81 12.94 3.22 10.98
N GLN A 82 11.98 3.13 10.05
CA GLN A 82 11.57 4.24 9.19
C GLN A 82 10.07 4.56 9.37
N VAL A 83 9.62 4.74 10.62
CA VAL A 83 8.19 4.96 10.91
C VAL A 83 7.94 6.36 11.45
N PRO A 84 7.04 7.17 10.84
CA PRO A 84 6.84 8.56 11.22
C PRO A 84 6.01 8.80 12.49
N SER A 85 5.23 7.83 13.01
CA SER A 85 4.39 8.01 14.21
C SER A 85 4.61 6.95 15.30
N ARG A 86 4.59 7.35 16.58
CA ARG A 86 4.88 6.47 17.75
C ARG A 86 3.88 5.31 17.90
N ALA A 87 2.58 5.55 17.68
CA ALA A 87 1.55 4.52 17.86
C ALA A 87 1.59 3.45 16.75
N ALA A 88 1.78 3.86 15.49
CA ALA A 88 1.95 2.93 14.38
C ALA A 88 3.30 2.20 14.44
N ALA A 89 4.35 2.90 14.87
CA ALA A 89 5.65 2.28 15.13
C ALA A 89 5.51 1.14 16.14
N ARG A 90 4.78 1.34 17.24
CA ARG A 90 4.57 0.29 18.25
C ARG A 90 3.90 -0.96 17.68
N ARG A 91 2.86 -0.81 16.85
CA ARG A 91 2.13 -1.95 16.25
C ARG A 91 2.94 -2.66 15.16
N LEU A 92 3.68 -1.92 14.33
CA LEU A 92 4.57 -2.50 13.33
C LEU A 92 5.77 -3.20 13.97
N LEU A 93 6.29 -2.66 15.07
CA LEU A 93 7.35 -3.29 15.86
C LEU A 93 6.85 -4.56 16.53
N GLU A 94 5.64 -4.55 17.07
CA GLU A 94 5.02 -5.76 17.62
C GLU A 94 4.86 -6.83 16.53
N LEU A 95 4.39 -6.46 15.34
CA LEU A 95 4.32 -7.37 14.21
C LEU A 95 5.72 -7.88 13.79
N ALA A 96 6.73 -7.01 13.76
CA ALA A 96 8.10 -7.41 13.42
C ALA A 96 8.69 -8.38 14.45
N ARG A 97 8.38 -8.19 15.74
CA ARG A 97 8.74 -9.11 16.81
C ARG A 97 8.07 -10.48 16.63
N LEU A 98 6.77 -10.51 16.35
CA LEU A 98 6.03 -11.75 16.09
C LEU A 98 6.58 -12.47 14.86
N VAL A 99 6.85 -11.76 13.76
CA VAL A 99 7.49 -12.32 12.56
C VAL A 99 8.88 -12.89 12.88
N ALA A 100 9.65 -12.25 13.76
CA ALA A 100 10.94 -12.78 14.20
C ALA A 100 10.80 -14.08 14.99
N SER A 101 9.85 -14.15 15.91
CA SER A 101 9.57 -15.36 16.69
C SER A 101 9.10 -16.52 15.82
N LEU A 102 8.18 -16.27 14.88
CA LEU A 102 7.69 -17.28 13.94
C LEU A 102 8.79 -17.76 13.00
N GLY A 103 9.55 -16.83 12.40
CA GLY A 103 10.64 -17.20 11.49
C GLY A 103 11.79 -17.93 12.18
N GLN A 104 12.06 -17.65 13.45
CA GLN A 104 13.03 -18.41 14.25
C GLN A 104 12.53 -19.82 14.55
N HIS A 105 11.25 -19.97 14.88
CA HIS A 105 10.63 -21.28 15.09
C HIS A 105 10.71 -22.13 13.82
N ASP A 106 10.37 -21.57 12.65
CA ASP A 106 10.50 -22.23 11.36
C ASP A 106 11.95 -22.69 11.11
N ALA A 107 12.93 -21.85 11.44
CA ALA A 107 14.36 -22.16 11.26
C ALA A 107 14.88 -23.26 12.23
N GLU A 108 14.33 -23.35 13.44
CA GLU A 108 14.75 -24.33 14.46
C GLU A 108 14.05 -25.68 14.31
N THR A 109 12.78 -25.68 13.91
CA THR A 109 11.93 -26.87 13.89
C THR A 109 11.66 -27.42 12.50
N GLY A 110 11.85 -26.59 11.46
CA GLY A 110 11.48 -26.92 10.08
C GLY A 110 9.98 -26.84 9.80
N GLU A 111 9.19 -26.27 10.73
CA GLU A 111 7.78 -25.97 10.50
C GLU A 111 7.60 -24.69 9.64
N ASP A 112 6.38 -24.44 9.19
CA ASP A 112 6.05 -23.39 8.20
C ASP A 112 5.11 -22.31 8.79
N TRP A 113 5.30 -21.88 10.03
CA TRP A 113 4.38 -20.97 10.72
C TRP A 113 4.40 -19.55 10.15
N LEU A 114 5.57 -19.01 9.80
CA LEU A 114 5.66 -17.70 9.13
C LEU A 114 5.08 -17.77 7.72
N THR A 115 5.30 -18.89 7.02
CA THR A 115 4.70 -19.17 5.72
C THR A 115 3.17 -19.23 5.82
N GLN A 116 2.65 -19.92 6.83
CA GLN A 116 1.21 -20.02 7.11
C GLN A 116 0.60 -18.65 7.43
N LEU A 117 1.25 -17.82 8.24
CA LEU A 117 0.84 -16.43 8.46
C LEU A 117 0.76 -15.64 7.14
N CYS A 118 1.79 -15.74 6.29
CA CYS A 118 1.82 -15.06 4.99
C CYS A 118 0.63 -15.47 4.12
N TRP A 119 0.28 -16.76 4.07
CA TRP A 119 -0.88 -17.25 3.31
C TRP A 119 -2.21 -16.70 3.85
N LEU A 120 -2.39 -16.71 5.17
CA LEU A 120 -3.61 -16.20 5.82
C LEU A 120 -3.81 -14.71 5.57
N VAL A 121 -2.73 -13.94 5.64
CA VAL A 121 -2.73 -12.50 5.37
C VAL A 121 -3.02 -12.23 3.89
N GLN A 122 -2.42 -12.97 2.96
CA GLN A 122 -2.70 -12.83 1.52
C GLN A 122 -4.17 -13.10 1.17
N GLY A 123 -4.82 -14.04 1.86
CA GLY A 123 -6.23 -14.39 1.64
C GLY A 123 -7.24 -13.32 2.11
N LYS A 124 -6.90 -12.51 3.11
CA LYS A 124 -7.82 -11.52 3.73
C LYS A 124 -7.44 -10.07 3.46
N VAL A 125 -6.16 -9.76 3.38
CA VAL A 125 -5.61 -8.43 3.07
C VAL A 125 -5.38 -8.26 1.55
N GLY A 126 -5.52 -9.35 0.79
CA GLY A 126 -5.36 -9.39 -0.66
C GLY A 126 -3.90 -9.55 -1.05
N SER A 127 -3.66 -10.32 -2.11
CA SER A 127 -2.37 -10.37 -2.79
C SER A 127 -1.92 -8.92 -3.15
N PRO A 128 -0.61 -8.56 -3.04
CA PRO A 128 -0.07 -7.24 -3.41
C PRO A 128 -0.33 -6.84 -4.86
N HIS A 129 -0.90 -7.75 -5.66
CA HIS A 129 -1.21 -7.61 -7.07
C HIS A 129 -2.69 -7.82 -7.40
N ARG A 130 -3.62 -7.61 -6.46
CA ARG A 130 -5.00 -7.32 -6.91
C ARG A 130 -4.96 -6.00 -7.65
N HIS A 131 -4.82 -6.10 -8.97
CA HIS A 131 -5.30 -5.12 -9.92
C HIS A 131 -6.66 -4.65 -9.37
N HIS A 132 -6.72 -3.44 -8.81
CA HIS A 132 -8.01 -2.77 -8.71
C HIS A 132 -8.54 -2.83 -10.13
N ARG A 133 -9.64 -3.56 -10.39
CA ARG A 133 -10.15 -3.85 -11.74
C ARG A 133 -10.33 -2.60 -12.61
N ASN A 134 -10.23 -1.41 -12.02
CA ASN A 134 -10.47 -0.11 -12.64
C ASN A 134 -9.21 0.80 -12.70
N TRP A 135 -7.98 0.27 -12.54
CA TRP A 135 -6.74 1.08 -12.59
C TRP A 135 -6.39 1.60 -13.99
N ARG A 136 -6.90 0.93 -15.03
CA ARG A 136 -6.86 1.37 -16.44
C ARG A 136 -8.24 1.85 -16.87
N CYS A 137 -8.87 2.71 -16.07
CA CYS A 137 -10.06 3.41 -16.54
C CYS A 137 -9.64 4.23 -17.76
N THR A 138 -10.12 3.85 -18.94
CA THR A 138 -9.88 4.54 -20.20
C THR A 138 -11.16 5.16 -20.73
N ASP A 139 -12.15 5.29 -19.85
CA ASP A 139 -13.45 5.86 -20.17
C ASP A 139 -13.27 7.30 -20.62
N PRO A 140 -14.09 7.79 -21.57
CA PRO A 140 -14.07 9.19 -21.97
C PRO A 140 -14.12 10.12 -20.77
N LEU A 141 -13.37 11.22 -20.81
CA LEU A 141 -13.36 12.22 -19.76
C LEU A 141 -14.65 13.06 -19.90
N PRO A 142 -15.64 12.93 -19.00
CA PRO A 142 -16.95 13.57 -19.17
C PRO A 142 -16.90 15.10 -19.14
N THR A 143 -15.80 15.69 -18.67
CA THR A 143 -15.57 17.13 -18.64
C THR A 143 -15.02 17.70 -19.95
N LEU A 144 -14.75 16.86 -20.95
CA LEU A 144 -14.19 17.27 -22.25
C LEU A 144 -15.12 16.92 -23.41
N ALA A 145 -15.12 17.74 -24.45
CA ALA A 145 -15.81 17.43 -25.70
C ALA A 145 -15.16 16.22 -26.39
N ALA A 146 -15.91 15.53 -27.27
CA ALA A 146 -15.42 14.34 -27.97
C ALA A 146 -14.17 14.61 -28.82
N SER A 147 -14.04 15.80 -29.41
CA SER A 147 -12.90 16.24 -30.21
C SER A 147 -11.64 16.57 -29.39
N GLU A 148 -11.80 16.75 -28.08
CA GLU A 148 -10.72 17.12 -27.14
C GLU A 148 -10.25 15.91 -26.30
N GLN A 149 -10.82 14.74 -26.54
CA GLN A 149 -10.48 13.54 -25.78
C GLN A 149 -9.02 13.14 -26.06
N PRO A 150 -8.19 12.96 -25.01
CA PRO A 150 -6.83 12.50 -25.19
C PRO A 150 -6.81 11.04 -25.66
N ALA A 151 -5.65 10.57 -26.11
CA ALA A 151 -5.49 9.17 -26.47
C ALA A 151 -5.78 8.23 -25.28
N THR A 152 -5.97 6.94 -25.54
CA THR A 152 -6.34 5.95 -24.51
C THR A 152 -5.41 5.98 -23.28
N ARG A 153 -4.10 6.19 -23.48
CA ARG A 153 -3.15 6.33 -22.36
C ARG A 153 -3.27 7.67 -21.64
N GLY A 154 -3.54 8.76 -22.35
CA GLY A 154 -3.84 10.06 -21.75
C GLY A 154 -5.11 10.03 -20.89
N ARG A 155 -6.16 9.31 -21.32
CA ARG A 155 -7.36 9.08 -20.48
C ARG A 155 -7.05 8.28 -19.22
N ALA A 156 -6.25 7.21 -19.34
CA ALA A 156 -5.80 6.46 -18.17
C ALA A 156 -4.99 7.32 -17.19
N ALA A 157 -4.09 8.16 -17.71
CA ALA A 157 -3.33 9.10 -16.90
C ALA A 157 -4.24 10.13 -16.22
N ALA A 158 -5.23 10.69 -16.93
CA ALA A 158 -6.19 11.63 -16.36
C ALA A 158 -6.97 11.02 -15.19
N TRP A 159 -7.46 9.78 -15.32
CA TRP A 159 -8.17 9.09 -14.24
C TRP A 159 -7.27 8.74 -13.05
N LEU A 160 -5.99 8.44 -13.29
CA LEU A 160 -5.01 8.26 -12.22
C LEU A 160 -4.77 9.56 -11.47
N ILE A 161 -4.60 10.68 -12.17
CA ILE A 161 -4.40 11.99 -11.54
C ILE A 161 -5.68 12.43 -10.80
N ALA A 162 -6.85 12.27 -11.40
CA ALA A 162 -8.15 12.54 -10.77
C ALA A 162 -8.30 11.81 -9.45
N ARG A 163 -7.87 10.55 -9.39
CA ARG A 163 -7.85 9.77 -8.16
C ARG A 163 -6.89 10.35 -7.11
N LEU A 164 -5.66 10.70 -7.51
CA LEU A 164 -4.68 11.28 -6.60
C LEU A 164 -5.19 12.62 -6.00
N VAL A 165 -5.80 13.45 -6.83
CA VAL A 165 -6.27 14.79 -6.42
C VAL A 165 -7.58 14.71 -5.62
N ALA A 166 -8.57 13.94 -6.07
CA ALA A 166 -9.90 13.94 -5.46
C ALA A 166 -10.03 12.96 -4.28
N GLU A 167 -9.43 11.77 -4.35
CA GLU A 167 -9.51 10.76 -3.28
C GLU A 167 -8.46 11.01 -2.20
N TYR A 168 -7.23 11.42 -2.58
CA TYR A 168 -6.12 11.62 -1.62
C TYR A 168 -5.80 13.08 -1.34
N GLY A 169 -6.44 14.03 -2.02
CA GLY A 169 -6.24 15.46 -1.80
C GLY A 169 -4.90 16.00 -2.30
N TRP A 170 -4.17 15.27 -3.16
CA TRP A 170 -2.86 15.68 -3.64
C TRP A 170 -2.95 16.87 -4.59
N SER A 171 -1.87 17.63 -4.71
CA SER A 171 -1.61 18.51 -5.85
C SER A 171 -0.49 17.89 -6.68
N VAL A 172 -0.74 17.67 -7.97
CA VAL A 172 0.20 17.05 -8.91
C VAL A 172 0.72 18.12 -9.85
N ASN A 173 2.04 18.26 -9.92
CA ASN A 173 2.76 19.29 -10.65
C ASN A 173 3.92 18.68 -11.44
N HIS A 174 4.53 19.46 -12.34
CA HIS A 174 5.75 19.06 -13.08
C HIS A 174 5.62 17.73 -13.83
N LEU A 175 4.49 17.52 -14.52
CA LEU A 175 4.21 16.31 -15.28
C LEU A 175 5.19 16.17 -16.46
N GLY A 176 6.00 15.12 -16.46
CA GLY A 176 6.94 14.80 -17.53
C GLY A 176 8.20 15.66 -17.55
N GLU A 177 8.37 16.56 -16.58
CA GLU A 177 9.50 17.47 -16.53
C GLU A 177 10.78 16.79 -15.99
N ASP A 178 11.94 17.31 -16.38
CA ASP A 178 13.27 16.79 -16.00
C ASP A 178 13.50 16.84 -14.49
N ILE A 179 12.92 17.84 -13.79
CA ILE A 179 12.97 17.93 -12.32
C ILE A 179 12.37 16.69 -11.64
N ALA A 180 11.47 16.00 -12.32
CA ALA A 180 10.86 14.76 -11.86
C ALA A 180 11.47 13.52 -12.52
N GLY A 181 12.58 13.64 -13.26
CA GLY A 181 13.14 12.52 -14.04
C GLY A 181 12.13 11.90 -15.00
N GLY A 182 11.33 12.74 -15.68
CA GLY A 182 10.28 12.32 -16.61
C GLY A 182 9.01 11.78 -15.97
N GLY A 183 8.89 11.83 -14.64
CA GLY A 183 7.71 11.44 -13.88
C GLY A 183 6.85 12.65 -13.47
N PHE A 184 6.57 12.81 -12.19
CA PHE A 184 5.88 14.01 -11.67
C PHE A 184 6.28 14.37 -10.25
N VAL A 185 5.94 15.59 -9.83
CA VAL A 185 6.09 16.06 -8.45
C VAL A 185 4.70 16.17 -7.82
N ALA A 186 4.55 15.80 -6.55
CA ALA A 186 3.31 16.02 -5.85
C ALA A 186 3.50 16.67 -4.48
N ASP A 187 2.61 17.60 -4.18
CA ASP A 187 2.39 18.11 -2.83
C ASP A 187 1.31 17.23 -2.17
N ILE A 188 1.72 16.53 -1.12
CA ILE A 188 0.90 15.55 -0.41
C ILE A 188 0.41 16.20 0.89
N PRO A 189 -0.91 16.22 1.17
CA PRO A 189 -1.43 16.80 2.40
C PRO A 189 -0.80 16.18 3.66
N GLY A 190 -0.31 17.04 4.56
CA GLY A 190 0.32 16.61 5.82
C GLY A 190 1.74 16.04 5.65
N ASP A 191 2.39 16.31 4.52
CA ASP A 191 3.68 15.74 4.17
C ASP A 191 4.58 16.69 3.36
N VAL A 192 5.84 16.31 3.15
CA VAL A 192 6.77 17.03 2.27
C VAL A 192 6.49 16.74 0.79
N ARG A 193 6.76 17.73 -0.06
CA ARG A 193 6.76 17.60 -1.51
C ARG A 193 7.59 16.39 -1.95
N ALA A 194 6.99 15.50 -2.74
CA ALA A 194 7.59 14.25 -3.17
C ALA A 194 7.82 14.22 -4.68
N ILE A 195 8.93 13.61 -5.09
CA ILE A 195 9.28 13.39 -6.50
C ILE A 195 9.01 11.92 -6.83
N PHE A 196 8.21 11.67 -7.87
CA PHE A 196 7.89 10.34 -8.37
C PHE A 196 8.52 10.16 -9.75
N PRO A 197 9.75 9.60 -9.84
CA PRO A 197 10.47 9.50 -11.10
C PRO A 197 9.94 8.38 -11.99
N ALA A 198 10.05 8.55 -13.31
CA ALA A 198 9.58 7.55 -14.27
C ALA A 198 10.28 6.19 -14.13
N ALA A 199 11.54 6.19 -13.69
CA ALA A 199 12.33 4.99 -13.48
C ALA A 199 11.99 4.25 -12.18
N MET A 200 11.09 4.76 -11.33
CA MET A 200 10.76 4.12 -10.06
C MET A 200 10.20 2.71 -10.26
N GLU A 201 10.49 1.81 -9.31
CA GLU A 201 9.91 0.48 -9.31
C GLU A 201 8.38 0.55 -9.20
N TYR A 202 7.70 -0.32 -9.92
CA TYR A 202 6.25 -0.40 -9.82
C TYR A 202 5.85 -1.07 -8.51
N ASP A 203 5.44 -0.27 -7.54
CA ASP A 203 5.05 -0.72 -6.20
C ASP A 203 3.55 -1.09 -6.08
N GLY A 204 2.82 -1.05 -7.19
CA GLY A 204 1.38 -1.30 -7.25
C GLY A 204 0.49 -0.11 -6.95
N THR A 205 1.04 1.10 -6.77
CA THR A 205 0.25 2.32 -6.50
C THR A 205 -0.16 3.06 -7.77
N ALA A 206 -1.20 3.91 -7.66
CA ALA A 206 -1.62 4.82 -8.72
C ALA A 206 -0.52 5.84 -9.07
N ALA A 207 0.26 6.28 -8.07
CA ALA A 207 1.37 7.20 -8.27
C ALA A 207 2.51 6.54 -9.07
N ALA A 208 2.94 5.32 -8.71
CA ALA A 208 3.93 4.59 -9.48
C ALA A 208 3.43 4.21 -10.89
N ALA A 209 2.13 3.89 -11.03
CA ALA A 209 1.52 3.66 -12.34
C ALA A 209 1.58 4.91 -13.22
N LEU A 210 1.23 6.08 -12.66
CA LEU A 210 1.24 7.35 -13.36
C LEU A 210 2.67 7.76 -13.74
N ALA A 211 3.61 7.75 -12.79
CA ALA A 211 5.01 8.16 -13.02
C ALA A 211 5.65 7.37 -14.17
N ARG A 212 5.41 6.06 -14.22
CA ARG A 212 5.93 5.18 -15.27
C ARG A 212 5.18 5.32 -16.60
N MET A 213 3.96 5.85 -16.59
CA MET A 213 3.13 6.03 -17.79
C MET A 213 3.44 7.34 -18.51
N ILE A 214 3.77 8.40 -17.77
CA ILE A 214 4.04 9.75 -18.27
C ILE A 214 5.01 9.78 -19.46
N PRO A 215 6.17 9.09 -19.46
CA PRO A 215 7.10 9.10 -20.60
C PRO A 215 6.53 8.52 -21.89
N THR A 216 5.41 7.80 -21.79
CA THR A 216 4.75 7.16 -22.94
C THR A 216 3.56 7.95 -23.48
N LEU A 217 3.26 9.10 -22.88
CA LEU A 217 2.19 10.00 -23.29
C LEU A 217 2.68 10.93 -24.42
N GLN A 218 1.75 11.36 -25.27
CA GLN A 218 2.05 12.38 -26.26
C GLN A 218 2.14 13.76 -25.60
N THR A 219 2.97 14.66 -26.15
CA THR A 219 3.15 16.02 -25.62
C THR A 219 1.83 16.79 -25.50
N GLN A 220 0.93 16.61 -26.48
CA GLN A 220 -0.41 17.22 -26.44
C GLN A 220 -1.27 16.71 -25.27
N ASP A 221 -1.18 15.42 -24.93
CA ASP A 221 -1.90 14.85 -23.79
C ASP A 221 -1.33 15.43 -22.48
N LEU A 222 0.00 15.60 -22.37
CA LEU A 222 0.63 16.20 -21.19
C LEU A 222 0.18 17.65 -20.97
N HIS A 223 0.10 18.45 -22.04
CA HIS A 223 -0.42 19.82 -21.96
C HIS A 223 -1.89 19.87 -21.54
N LEU A 224 -2.72 18.97 -22.07
CA LEU A 224 -4.11 18.85 -21.65
C LEU A 224 -4.20 18.48 -20.16
N LEU A 225 -3.46 17.45 -19.73
CA LEU A 225 -3.45 16.98 -18.35
C LEU A 225 -3.07 18.10 -17.37
N ALA A 226 -2.05 18.90 -17.67
CA ALA A 226 -1.63 20.00 -16.81
C ALA A 226 -2.74 21.05 -16.51
N ASN A 227 -3.80 21.11 -17.32
CA ASN A 227 -4.85 22.12 -17.23
C ASN A 227 -6.23 21.57 -16.83
N LEU A 228 -6.37 20.28 -16.54
CA LEU A 228 -7.65 19.68 -16.19
C LEU A 228 -8.07 19.96 -14.74
N ASP A 229 -9.37 20.24 -14.53
CA ASP A 229 -9.97 20.19 -13.20
C ASP A 229 -10.27 18.74 -12.81
N TYR A 230 -9.31 18.15 -12.10
CA TYR A 230 -9.35 16.79 -11.63
C TYR A 230 -10.41 16.50 -10.58
N ARG A 231 -10.85 17.51 -9.81
CA ARG A 231 -11.93 17.33 -8.82
C ARG A 231 -13.28 17.29 -9.52
N ALA A 232 -13.51 18.19 -10.47
CA ALA A 232 -14.71 18.18 -11.31
C ALA A 232 -14.80 16.88 -12.13
N LEU A 233 -13.68 16.44 -12.71
CA LEU A 233 -13.60 15.17 -13.44
C LEU A 233 -13.98 13.97 -12.57
N TRP A 234 -13.47 13.91 -11.33
CA TRP A 234 -13.79 12.82 -10.41
C TRP A 234 -15.25 12.85 -9.96
N ALA A 235 -15.81 14.03 -9.68
CA ALA A 235 -17.22 14.18 -9.30
C ALA A 235 -18.17 13.75 -10.43
N ALA A 236 -17.86 14.10 -11.69
CA ALA A 236 -18.65 13.72 -12.86
C ALA A 236 -18.68 12.20 -13.09
N ARG A 237 -17.67 11.46 -12.62
CA ARG A 237 -17.63 9.99 -12.68
C ARG A 237 -18.75 9.34 -11.87
N SER A 238 -19.02 9.83 -10.66
CA SER A 238 -20.04 9.26 -9.77
C SER A 238 -21.45 9.39 -10.34
N VAL A 239 -21.73 10.51 -11.01
CA VAL A 239 -23.02 10.78 -11.67
C VAL A 239 -23.25 9.89 -12.89
N ALA A 240 -22.19 9.52 -13.61
CA ALA A 240 -22.28 8.62 -14.75
C ALA A 240 -22.54 7.16 -14.34
N VAL A 241 -22.00 6.72 -13.20
CA VAL A 241 -22.19 5.37 -12.66
C VAL A 241 -23.60 5.15 -12.11
N GLU A 242 -24.27 6.18 -11.59
CA GLU A 242 -25.68 6.09 -11.13
C GLU A 242 -26.71 6.12 -12.26
N ARG A 243 -26.30 6.42 -13.50
CA ARG A 243 -27.17 6.48 -14.68
C ARG A 243 -26.97 5.32 -15.66
N SER A 244 -26.15 4.34 -15.29
CA SER A 244 -25.82 3.13 -16.06
C SER A 244 -26.44 1.90 -15.41
#